data_AF-A0ABD0T465-F1
#
_entry.id   AF-A0ABD0T465-F1
#
_cell.length_a   1.000
_cell.length_b   1.000
_cell.length_c   1.000
_cell.angle_alpha   90.00
_cell.angle_beta   90.00
_cell.angle_gamma   90.00
#
_symmetry.space_group_name_H-M   'P 1'
#
loop_
_entity.id
_entity.type
_entity.pdbx_description
1 polymer ?
#
loop_
_entity_poly.entity_id
_entity_poly.type
_entity_poly.pdbx_seq_one_letter_code
_entity_poly.pdbx_strand_id
1 'polypeptide(L)'
;MLNAFENVKCKIRCPNLVLFVFAIKYEIHNDASVSFAIMLITISSTGKQYIMRDGYTYYRHLAMKVGYRWSCTHSSRCNARIIVDDNGRVLSTNGEHLHPPPKYHVLPNGTYVKV
;
A
#
# COMPACT_ATOMS: atom_id res chain seq x y z
N MET A 1 -36.47 -18.45 -15.17
CA MET A 1 -36.12 -19.87 -15.40
C MET A 1 -34.60 -19.97 -15.34
N LEU A 2 -34.08 -20.48 -14.21
CA LEU A 2 -33.45 -21.83 -14.11
C LEU A 2 -32.19 -21.92 -14.99
N ASN A 3 -31.01 -21.74 -14.39
CA ASN A 3 -30.10 -22.81 -13.92
C ASN A 3 -29.48 -23.62 -15.06
N ALA A 4 -28.13 -23.65 -15.12
CA ALA A 4 -27.37 -24.90 -14.94
C ALA A 4 -25.86 -24.65 -15.07
N PHE A 5 -25.14 -25.11 -14.04
CA PHE A 5 -23.71 -25.42 -14.04
C PHE A 5 -23.35 -26.37 -15.18
N GLU A 6 -22.11 -26.30 -15.70
CA GLU A 6 -21.32 -27.52 -15.93
C GLU A 6 -19.83 -27.25 -16.21
N ASN A 7 -19.02 -27.59 -15.20
CA ASN A 7 -17.86 -28.49 -15.25
C ASN A 7 -16.72 -28.26 -16.27
N VAL A 8 -15.57 -27.93 -15.68
CA VAL A 8 -14.20 -27.99 -16.17
C VAL A 8 -13.88 -29.30 -16.91
N LYS A 9 -13.28 -29.19 -18.10
CA LYS A 9 -12.37 -30.22 -18.66
C LYS A 9 -11.12 -29.56 -19.24
N CYS A 10 -10.13 -29.29 -18.38
CA CYS A 10 -8.77 -29.05 -18.86
C CYS A 10 -8.17 -30.41 -19.24
N LYS A 11 -7.98 -30.64 -20.54
CA LYS A 11 -7.36 -31.86 -21.08
C LYS A 11 -6.44 -31.52 -22.24
N ILE A 12 -5.38 -30.74 -22.00
CA ILE A 12 -4.26 -30.71 -22.94
C ILE A 12 -2.94 -30.75 -22.18
N ARG A 13 -2.21 -31.83 -22.45
CA ARG A 13 -0.86 -32.13 -22.00
C ARG A 13 0.11 -31.54 -23.03
N CYS A 14 1.02 -30.69 -22.56
CA CYS A 14 2.29 -30.29 -23.19
C CYS A 14 2.20 -29.36 -24.42
N PRO A 15 3.31 -28.78 -24.94
CA PRO A 15 4.61 -28.43 -24.33
C PRO A 15 5.06 -27.03 -24.80
N ASN A 16 4.98 -26.00 -23.97
CA ASN A 16 5.86 -24.82 -24.08
C ASN A 16 5.58 -23.88 -22.92
N LEU A 17 6.40 -24.00 -21.87
CA LEU A 17 6.27 -23.26 -20.62
C LEU A 17 6.28 -21.73 -20.83
N VAL A 18 6.82 -21.24 -21.95
CA VAL A 18 7.01 -19.81 -22.22
C VAL A 18 5.70 -19.07 -22.58
N LEU A 19 4.75 -19.72 -23.27
CA LEU A 19 3.45 -19.13 -23.60
C LEU A 19 2.51 -19.08 -22.39
N PHE A 20 2.63 -20.04 -21.48
CA PHE A 20 1.90 -20.01 -20.22
C PHE A 20 2.27 -18.76 -19.42
N VAL A 21 3.56 -18.45 -19.23
CA VAL A 21 3.99 -17.27 -18.43
C VAL A 21 3.41 -15.95 -18.95
N PHE A 22 3.24 -15.79 -20.26
CA PHE A 22 2.65 -14.58 -20.83
C PHE A 22 1.14 -14.48 -20.59
N ALA A 23 0.40 -15.59 -20.70
CA ALA A 23 -1.04 -15.61 -20.39
C ALA A 23 -1.31 -15.41 -18.89
N ILE A 24 -0.51 -15.99 -17.99
CA ILE A 24 -0.69 -15.76 -16.54
C ILE A 24 -0.41 -14.31 -16.15
N LYS A 25 0.43 -13.57 -16.89
CA LYS A 25 0.61 -12.12 -16.66
C LYS A 25 -0.62 -11.30 -17.08
N TYR A 26 -1.35 -11.71 -18.11
CA TYR A 26 -2.49 -10.96 -18.64
C TYR A 26 -3.75 -11.07 -17.75
N GLU A 27 -3.83 -12.09 -16.89
CA GLU A 27 -4.88 -12.23 -15.86
C GLU A 27 -4.52 -11.58 -14.50
N ILE A 28 -3.38 -10.88 -14.36
CA ILE A 28 -3.02 -10.14 -13.11
C ILE A 28 -3.46 -8.66 -13.17
N HIS A 29 -4.34 -8.28 -14.11
CA HIS A 29 -4.85 -6.91 -14.23
C HIS A 29 -6.31 -6.73 -13.84
N ASN A 30 -6.83 -7.58 -12.94
CA ASN A 30 -8.10 -7.31 -12.28
C ASN A 30 -8.14 -7.74 -10.81
N ASP A 31 -7.02 -7.59 -10.10
CA ASP A 31 -7.08 -7.50 -8.65
C ASP A 31 -7.10 -6.02 -8.24
N ALA A 32 -8.27 -5.41 -8.37
CA ALA A 32 -8.61 -4.11 -7.80
C ALA A 32 -8.63 -4.14 -6.25
N SER A 33 -7.85 -5.03 -5.61
CA SER A 33 -7.73 -5.13 -4.16
C SER A 33 -6.29 -5.23 -3.65
N VAL A 34 -5.27 -4.87 -4.45
CA VAL A 34 -3.98 -4.47 -3.88
C VAL A 34 -4.19 -3.16 -3.12
N SER A 35 -4.45 -3.30 -1.82
CA SER A 35 -4.88 -2.25 -0.91
C SER A 35 -3.87 -1.11 -0.84
N PHE A 36 -4.14 -0.02 -1.57
CA PHE A 36 -3.54 1.31 -1.35
C PHE A 36 -4.07 1.98 -0.06
N ALA A 37 -4.52 1.18 0.90
CA ALA A 37 -5.10 1.67 2.13
C ALA A 37 -4.02 2.41 2.93
N ILE A 38 -4.31 3.68 3.23
CA ILE A 38 -3.54 4.49 4.16
C ILE A 38 -4.40 4.71 5.40
N MET A 39 -3.75 4.77 6.56
CA MET A 39 -4.40 5.14 7.81
C MET A 39 -3.80 6.44 8.32
N LEU A 40 -4.65 7.41 8.65
CA LEU A 40 -4.20 8.58 9.41
C LEU A 40 -4.13 8.20 10.89
N ILE A 41 -2.95 8.38 11.48
CA ILE A 41 -2.68 8.08 12.88
C ILE A 41 -2.14 9.32 13.58
N THR A 42 -2.31 9.36 14.90
CA THR A 42 -1.72 10.41 15.75
C THR A 42 -0.65 9.79 16.62
N ILE A 43 0.58 10.28 16.54
CA ILE A 43 1.68 9.79 17.39
C ILE A 43 1.67 10.56 18.72
N SER A 44 1.47 9.86 19.83
CA SER A 44 1.28 10.42 21.17
C SER A 44 2.42 11.36 21.60
N SER A 45 3.67 11.00 21.31
CA SER A 45 4.84 11.81 21.70
C SER A 45 4.94 13.16 20.99
N THR A 46 4.31 13.31 19.83
CA THR A 46 4.37 14.55 19.03
C THR A 46 3.03 15.27 18.93
N GLY A 47 1.92 14.57 19.16
CA GLY A 47 0.56 15.05 18.89
C GLY A 47 0.26 15.29 17.41
N LYS A 48 1.19 14.98 16.50
CA LYS A 48 1.05 15.24 15.06
C LYS A 48 0.41 14.05 14.35
N GLN A 49 -0.23 14.34 13.22
CA GLN A 49 -0.80 13.34 12.32
C GLN A 49 0.27 12.79 11.36
N TYR A 50 0.19 11.48 11.13
CA TYR A 50 1.04 10.72 10.24
C TYR A 50 0.18 9.79 9.39
N ILE A 51 0.70 9.42 8.23
CA ILE A 51 0.15 8.33 7.43
C ILE A 51 0.88 7.05 7.81
N MET A 52 0.12 5.99 8.08
CA MET A 52 0.61 4.63 8.21
C MET A 52 0.19 3.82 6.99
N ARG A 53 1.17 3.16 6.36
CA ARG A 53 0.97 2.22 5.23
C ARG A 53 2.00 1.11 5.34
N ASP A 54 1.56 -0.13 5.28
CA ASP A 54 2.43 -1.33 5.33
C ASP A 54 3.40 -1.33 6.53
N GLY A 55 2.96 -0.81 7.69
CA GLY A 55 3.77 -0.67 8.91
C GLY A 55 4.76 0.50 8.93
N TYR A 56 4.93 1.19 7.80
CA TYR A 56 5.75 2.40 7.72
C TYR A 56 4.93 3.66 8.01
N THR A 57 5.57 4.65 8.61
CA THR A 57 4.95 5.94 8.90
C THR A 57 5.57 7.07 8.09
N TYR A 58 4.71 8.01 7.69
CA TYR A 58 5.09 9.17 6.89
C TYR A 58 4.58 10.44 7.55
N TYR A 59 5.41 11.49 7.57
CA TYR A 59 5.04 12.82 8.04
C TYR A 59 4.73 13.75 6.87
N ARG A 60 3.84 14.72 7.09
CA ARG A 60 3.51 15.73 6.08
C ARG A 60 4.70 16.66 5.89
N HIS A 61 5.34 16.57 4.74
CA HIS A 61 6.59 17.29 4.46
C HIS A 61 6.35 18.60 3.72
N LEU A 62 5.56 18.58 2.63
CA LEU A 62 5.34 19.76 1.79
C LEU A 62 3.95 19.73 1.15
N ALA A 63 3.32 20.89 1.05
CA ALA A 63 2.11 21.10 0.27
C ALA A 63 2.44 21.23 -1.23
N MET A 64 1.66 20.57 -2.06
CA MET A 64 1.75 20.55 -3.52
C MET A 64 0.44 21.06 -4.12
N LYS A 65 0.43 21.38 -5.42
CA LYS A 65 -0.81 21.78 -6.12
C LYS A 65 -1.90 20.69 -6.11
N VAL A 66 -1.50 19.43 -5.98
CA VAL A 66 -2.37 18.25 -6.07
C VAL A 66 -2.63 17.59 -4.70
N GLY A 67 -2.21 18.24 -3.61
CA GLY A 67 -2.33 17.69 -2.25
C GLY A 67 -1.04 17.81 -1.47
N TYR A 68 -0.62 16.75 -0.77
CA TYR A 68 0.53 16.78 0.12
C TYR A 68 1.53 15.68 -0.17
N ARG A 69 2.81 16.04 -0.08
CA ARG A 69 3.91 15.09 -0.05
C ARG A 69 4.17 14.65 1.38
N TRP A 70 4.06 13.35 1.61
CA TRP A 70 4.37 12.68 2.86
C TRP A 70 5.69 11.93 2.71
N SER A 71 6.63 12.13 3.63
CA SER A 71 7.96 11.49 3.61
C SER A 71 8.11 10.52 4.77
N CYS A 72 8.84 9.42 4.57
CA CYS A 72 9.06 8.44 5.62
C CYS A 72 9.65 9.10 6.87
N THR A 73 9.21 8.69 8.06
CA THR A 73 9.69 9.24 9.34
C THR A 73 11.18 8.97 9.62
N HIS A 74 11.81 8.06 8.88
CA HIS A 74 13.25 7.83 8.86
C HIS A 74 13.95 8.61 7.73
N SER A 75 13.48 9.82 7.40
CA SER A 75 13.88 10.58 6.21
C SER A 75 15.38 10.85 6.05
N SER A 76 16.17 10.84 7.13
CA SER A 76 17.63 10.98 7.05
C SER A 76 18.33 9.80 6.36
N ARG A 77 17.69 8.62 6.33
CA ARG A 77 18.24 7.39 5.73
C ARG A 77 17.26 6.71 4.76
N CYS A 78 16.07 7.28 4.57
CA CYS A 78 15.00 6.72 3.76
C CYS A 78 14.42 7.75 2.80
N ASN A 79 14.38 7.39 1.52
CA ASN A 79 13.85 8.25 0.45
C ASN A 79 12.40 7.91 0.06
N ALA A 80 11.74 7.01 0.80
CA ALA A 80 10.36 6.61 0.55
C ALA A 80 9.37 7.75 0.83
N ARG A 81 8.42 7.94 -0.08
CA ARG A 81 7.50 9.07 -0.12
C ARG A 81 6.14 8.65 -0.68
N ILE A 82 5.10 9.34 -0.24
CA ILE A 82 3.72 9.17 -0.72
C ILE A 82 3.16 10.55 -1.05
N ILE A 83 2.43 10.67 -2.14
CA ILE A 83 1.65 11.87 -2.47
C ILE A 83 0.17 11.51 -2.26
N VAL A 84 -0.52 12.32 -1.47
CA VAL A 84 -1.93 12.11 -1.13
C VAL A 84 -2.69 13.39 -1.47
N ASP A 85 -3.84 13.25 -2.13
CA ASP A 85 -4.71 14.37 -2.44
C ASP A 85 -5.46 14.88 -1.18
N ASP A 86 -6.21 15.97 -1.34
CA ASP A 86 -6.99 16.54 -0.25
C ASP A 86 -8.17 15.65 0.19
N ASN A 87 -8.54 14.66 -0.62
CA ASN A 87 -9.57 13.66 -0.31
C ASN A 87 -9.00 12.41 0.36
N GLY A 88 -7.70 12.38 0.67
CA GLY A 88 -7.04 11.23 1.28
C GLY A 88 -6.73 10.09 0.30
N ARG A 89 -6.79 10.32 -1.02
CA ARG A 89 -6.46 9.32 -2.03
C ARG A 89 -4.96 9.34 -2.31
N VAL A 90 -4.35 8.16 -2.33
CA VAL A 90 -2.94 8.01 -2.72
C VAL A 90 -2.81 8.24 -4.22
N LEU A 91 -2.14 9.34 -4.59
CA LEU A 91 -1.86 9.68 -5.98
C LEU A 91 -0.60 8.98 -6.50
N SER A 92 0.40 8.81 -5.63
CA SER A 92 1.68 8.21 -6.00
C SER A 92 2.44 7.72 -4.76
N THR A 93 3.21 6.66 -4.93
CA THR A 93 4.16 6.14 -3.94
C THR A 93 5.51 5.97 -4.61
N ASN A 94 6.56 6.58 -4.06
CA ASN A 94 7.90 6.54 -4.62
C ASN A 94 8.93 6.11 -3.58
N GLY A 95 9.94 5.36 -4.01
CA GLY A 95 11.10 4.99 -3.21
C GLY A 95 10.89 3.72 -2.38
N GLU A 96 11.96 2.96 -2.26
CA GLU A 96 12.02 1.75 -1.43
C GLU A 96 12.48 2.11 -0.01
N HIS A 97 11.98 1.39 0.98
CA HIS A 97 12.45 1.52 2.35
C HIS A 97 13.75 0.75 2.52
N LEU A 98 14.80 1.44 2.96
CA LEU A 98 16.10 0.84 3.28
C LEU A 98 16.23 0.50 4.78
N HIS A 99 15.10 0.31 5.45
CA HIS A 99 15.02 -0.03 6.86
C HIS A 99 13.76 -0.86 7.14
N PRO A 100 13.77 -1.66 8.22
CA PRO A 100 12.58 -2.37 8.65
C PRO A 100 11.48 -1.39 9.14
N PRO A 101 10.20 -1.79 9.10
CA PRO A 101 9.12 -1.03 9.69
C PRO A 101 9.35 -0.79 11.19
N PRO A 102 9.14 0.43 11.71
CA PRO A 102 9.18 0.66 13.15
C PRO A 102 8.02 -0.04 13.86
N LYS A 103 8.20 -0.38 15.14
CA LYS A 103 7.13 -0.93 15.98
C LYS A 103 6.36 0.18 16.68
N TYR A 104 5.06 -0.02 16.82
CA TYR A 104 4.16 0.89 17.50
C TYR A 104 3.23 0.13 18.45
N HIS A 105 2.95 0.71 19.61
CA HIS A 105 1.84 0.33 20.47
C HIS A 105 0.68 1.30 20.31
N VAL A 106 -0.53 0.77 20.22
CA VAL A 106 -1.77 1.56 20.22
C VAL A 106 -2.21 1.74 21.68
N LEU A 107 -2.43 2.99 22.08
CA LEU A 107 -2.94 3.34 23.39
C LEU A 107 -4.48 3.29 23.42
N PRO A 108 -5.12 3.18 24.61
CA PRO A 108 -6.58 3.14 24.73
C PRO A 108 -7.31 4.35 24.14
N ASN A 109 -6.64 5.50 24.02
CA ASN A 109 -7.16 6.72 23.42
C ASN A 109 -7.04 6.74 21.87
N GLY A 110 -6.60 5.64 21.24
CA GLY A 110 -6.42 5.53 19.79
C GLY A 110 -5.14 6.17 19.25
N THR A 111 -4.26 6.70 20.11
CA THR A 111 -2.96 7.24 19.69
C THR A 111 -1.87 6.17 19.66
N TYR A 112 -0.79 6.45 18.93
CA TYR A 112 0.29 5.51 18.69
C TYR A 112 1.57 5.96 19.42
N VAL A 113 2.25 5.03 20.08
CA VAL A 113 3.58 5.24 20.69
C VAL A 113 4.59 4.38 19.95
N LYS A 114 5.67 4.99 19.46
CA LYS A 114 6.80 4.28 18.85
C LYS A 114 7.60 3.57 19.94
N VAL A 115 7.98 2.32 19.69
CA VAL A 115 8.75 1.45 20.61
C VAL A 115 10.20 1.34 20.15
#